data_AF-A0A0J9TFQ5-F1
#
_entry.id   AF-A0A0J9TFQ5-F1
#
_cell.length_a   1.000
_cell.length_b   1.000
_cell.length_c   1.000
_cell.angle_alpha   90.00
_cell.angle_beta   90.00
_cell.angle_gamma   90.00
#
_symmetry.space_group_name_H-M   'P 1'
#
loop_
_entity.id
_entity.type
_entity.pdbx_description
1 polymer ?
#
loop_
_entity_poly.entity_id
_entity_poly.type
_entity_poly.pdbx_seq_one_letter_code
_entity_poly.pdbx_strand_id
1 'polypeptide(L)'
;MDVKSIIEEVQAIKVYPHMMFNASKLKTLSDYVDIAFGNNEYFDNEVMLTLLRLFCLYPHCFDKIVIKKILVCVLYNINEVDMNTYLSLINPNLYDEHIRSVVYLYDLIKECHFIKLWSCINNNQGMDNRSCDYSFLANHDSFICNVRKYILNCITLSFENISLQNMATYLNYKDMNELEKFLNENKWTVKKATHKEEEVQVCSNGNIETMQQSKKSINAYFNEDNISSYINKLNN
;
A
#
# COMPACT_ATOMS: atom_id res chain seq x y z
N MET A 1 2.35 0.73 -31.20
CA MET A 1 3.73 0.40 -30.79
C MET A 1 3.67 -0.95 -30.10
N ASP A 2 4.68 -1.79 -30.30
CA ASP A 2 4.77 -3.08 -29.62
C ASP A 2 5.08 -2.85 -28.12
N VAL A 3 4.31 -3.48 -27.23
CA VAL A 3 4.47 -3.38 -25.77
C VAL A 3 5.89 -3.77 -25.36
N LYS A 4 6.47 -4.78 -26.01
CA LYS A 4 7.85 -5.22 -25.74
C LYS A 4 8.88 -4.14 -26.05
N SER A 5 8.71 -3.42 -27.15
CA SER A 5 9.61 -2.33 -27.55
C SER A 5 9.58 -1.17 -26.54
N ILE A 6 8.42 -0.83 -25.98
CA ILE A 6 8.30 0.22 -24.96
C ILE A 6 9.00 -0.23 -23.67
N ILE A 7 8.79 -1.48 -23.25
CA ILE A 7 9.43 -2.03 -22.05
C ILE A 7 10.96 -2.03 -22.20
N GLU A 8 11.49 -2.48 -23.34
CA GLU A 8 12.93 -2.47 -23.61
C GLU A 8 13.51 -1.05 -23.59
N GLU A 9 12.82 -0.07 -24.17
CA GLU A 9 13.25 1.33 -24.14
C GLU A 9 13.24 1.90 -22.71
N VAL A 10 12.23 1.56 -21.91
CA VAL A 10 12.16 1.96 -20.49
C VAL A 10 13.29 1.34 -19.67
N GLN A 11 13.62 0.07 -19.91
CA GLN A 11 14.77 -0.55 -19.25
C GLN A 11 16.09 0.14 -19.64
N ALA A 12 16.24 0.56 -20.90
CA ALA A 12 17.39 1.35 -21.31
C ALA A 12 17.44 2.72 -20.60
N ILE A 13 16.30 3.41 -20.45
CA ILE A 13 16.22 4.68 -19.71
C ILE A 13 16.68 4.52 -18.26
N LYS A 14 16.36 3.40 -17.60
CA LYS A 14 16.82 3.11 -16.23
C LYS A 14 18.33 2.93 -16.14
N VAL A 15 18.93 2.28 -17.14
CA VAL A 15 20.37 1.97 -17.16
C VAL A 15 21.22 3.20 -17.49
N TYR A 16 20.69 4.13 -18.30
CA TYR A 16 21.45 5.28 -18.79
C TYR A 16 21.00 6.60 -18.13
N PRO A 17 21.78 7.16 -17.18
CA PRO A 17 21.39 8.37 -16.43
C PRO A 17 21.10 9.60 -17.30
N HIS A 18 21.79 9.74 -18.43
CA HIS A 18 21.59 10.86 -19.36
C HIS A 18 20.22 10.80 -20.08
N MET A 19 19.60 9.63 -20.18
CA MET A 19 18.27 9.46 -20.77
C MET A 19 17.15 9.75 -19.77
N MET A 20 17.41 9.55 -18.47
CA MET A 20 16.47 9.71 -17.37
C MET A 20 15.91 11.15 -17.25
N PHE A 21 16.70 12.16 -17.65
CA PHE A 21 16.34 13.58 -17.54
C PHE A 21 15.98 14.23 -18.88
N ASN A 22 15.85 13.44 -19.95
CA ASN A 22 15.58 13.94 -21.29
C ASN A 22 14.06 14.05 -21.55
N ALA A 23 13.59 15.27 -21.87
CA ALA A 23 12.19 15.53 -22.20
C ALA A 23 11.67 14.70 -23.39
N SER A 24 12.53 14.27 -24.32
CA SER A 24 12.13 13.43 -25.45
C SER A 24 11.59 12.06 -25.04
N LYS A 25 11.92 11.59 -23.83
CA LYS A 25 11.48 10.30 -23.28
C LYS A 25 10.16 10.35 -22.52
N LEU A 26 9.62 11.55 -22.29
CA LEU A 26 8.33 11.74 -21.60
C LEU A 26 7.21 10.94 -22.26
N LYS A 27 7.14 10.94 -23.59
CA LYS A 27 6.09 10.22 -24.33
C LYS A 27 6.17 8.71 -24.10
N THR A 28 7.35 8.12 -24.25
CA THR A 28 7.58 6.69 -23.99
C THR A 28 7.22 6.31 -22.56
N LEU A 29 7.59 7.15 -21.59
CA LEU A 29 7.25 6.93 -20.18
C LEU A 29 5.74 7.04 -19.90
N SER A 30 5.05 7.99 -20.53
CA SER A 30 3.58 8.09 -20.44
C SER A 30 2.89 6.87 -21.07
N ASP A 31 3.36 6.40 -22.22
CA ASP A 31 2.84 5.18 -22.86
C ASP A 31 3.08 3.93 -21.97
N TYR A 32 4.20 3.91 -21.24
CA TYR A 32 4.48 2.87 -20.23
C TYR A 32 3.53 2.92 -19.04
N VAL A 33 3.17 4.11 -18.55
CA VAL A 33 2.13 4.25 -17.49
C VAL A 33 0.82 3.62 -17.94
N ASP A 34 0.44 3.79 -19.20
CA ASP A 34 -0.79 3.21 -19.74
C ASP A 34 -0.74 1.68 -19.76
N ILE A 35 0.42 1.10 -20.09
CA ILE A 35 0.66 -0.35 -20.03
C ILE A 35 0.57 -0.84 -18.58
N ALA A 36 1.25 -0.18 -17.64
CA ALA A 36 1.24 -0.55 -16.22
C ALA A 36 -0.14 -0.37 -15.57
N PHE A 37 -0.91 0.60 -16.04
CA PHE A 37 -2.29 0.80 -15.60
C PHE A 37 -3.22 -0.32 -16.08
N GLY A 38 -3.02 -0.78 -17.33
CA GLY A 38 -3.75 -1.93 -17.87
C GLY A 38 -3.34 -3.27 -17.25
N ASN A 39 -2.04 -3.47 -17.04
CA ASN A 39 -1.50 -4.66 -16.37
C ASN A 39 -0.50 -4.26 -15.27
N ASN A 40 -0.92 -4.45 -14.01
CA ASN A 40 -0.15 -4.09 -12.83
C ASN A 40 1.18 -4.86 -12.68
N GLU A 41 1.38 -5.97 -13.40
CA GLU A 41 2.65 -6.72 -13.40
C GLU A 41 3.83 -5.90 -13.94
N TYR A 42 3.56 -4.92 -14.81
CA TYR A 42 4.59 -4.03 -15.37
C TYR A 42 4.84 -2.81 -14.48
N PHE A 43 4.26 -2.73 -13.28
CA PHE A 43 4.52 -1.60 -12.40
C PHE A 43 5.98 -1.58 -11.93
N ASP A 44 6.66 -0.44 -12.09
CA ASP A 44 8.03 -0.22 -11.62
C ASP A 44 8.15 1.14 -10.92
N ASN A 45 8.44 1.08 -9.62
CA ASN A 45 8.48 2.25 -8.75
C ASN A 45 9.50 3.32 -9.23
N GLU A 46 10.68 2.90 -9.69
CA GLU A 46 11.73 3.83 -10.12
C GLU A 46 11.35 4.55 -11.41
N VAL A 47 10.70 3.85 -12.34
CA VAL A 47 10.24 4.43 -13.61
C VAL A 47 9.14 5.47 -13.36
N MET A 48 8.17 5.14 -12.51
CA MET A 48 7.07 6.05 -12.18
C MET A 48 7.58 7.33 -11.48
N LEU A 49 8.51 7.19 -10.53
CA LEU A 49 9.14 8.33 -9.86
C LEU A 49 10.00 9.16 -10.82
N THR A 50 10.68 8.51 -11.78
CA THR A 50 11.45 9.20 -12.82
C THR A 50 10.55 10.11 -13.66
N LEU A 51 9.40 9.61 -14.08
CA LEU A 51 8.42 10.39 -14.84
C LEU A 51 7.90 11.58 -14.02
N LEU A 52 7.59 11.38 -12.73
CA LEU A 52 7.21 12.50 -11.86
C LEU A 52 8.31 13.55 -11.71
N ARG A 53 9.57 13.13 -11.54
CA ARG A 53 10.72 14.04 -11.49
C ARG A 53 10.88 14.82 -12.79
N LEU A 54 10.64 14.18 -13.94
CA LEU A 54 10.64 14.87 -15.23
C LEU A 54 9.53 15.93 -15.31
N PHE A 55 8.33 15.67 -14.81
CA PHE A 55 7.28 16.70 -14.74
C PHE A 55 7.65 17.86 -13.82
N CYS A 56 8.43 17.61 -12.76
CA CYS A 56 8.97 18.68 -11.91
C CYS A 56 9.99 19.55 -12.65
N LEU A 57 10.84 18.94 -13.49
CA LEU A 57 11.84 19.63 -14.31
C LEU A 57 11.23 20.37 -15.50
N TYR A 58 10.15 19.82 -16.08
CA TYR A 58 9.45 20.38 -17.24
C TYR A 58 7.96 20.61 -16.93
N PRO A 59 7.62 21.67 -16.17
CA PRO A 59 6.23 21.92 -15.75
C PRO A 59 5.23 22.07 -16.91
N HIS A 60 5.70 22.52 -18.08
CA HIS A 60 4.87 22.66 -19.30
C HIS A 60 4.36 21.32 -19.85
N CYS A 61 5.01 20.22 -19.50
CA CYS A 61 4.65 18.88 -19.95
C CYS A 61 3.76 18.13 -18.95
N PHE A 62 3.35 18.78 -17.86
CA PHE A 62 2.57 18.15 -16.80
C PHE A 62 1.21 17.64 -17.32
N ASP A 63 0.97 16.34 -17.18
CA ASP A 63 -0.28 15.69 -17.59
C ASP A 63 -1.02 15.07 -16.40
N LYS A 64 -2.16 15.67 -16.05
CA LYS A 64 -3.02 15.23 -14.94
C LYS A 64 -3.53 13.81 -15.10
N ILE A 65 -3.79 13.36 -16.34
CA ILE A 65 -4.32 12.02 -16.60
C ILE A 65 -3.26 10.98 -16.28
N VAL A 66 -2.01 11.24 -16.68
CA VAL A 66 -0.86 10.37 -16.41
C VAL A 66 -0.59 10.33 -14.90
N ILE A 67 -0.59 11.47 -14.22
CA ILE A 67 -0.45 11.53 -12.75
C ILE A 67 -1.51 10.69 -12.05
N LYS A 68 -2.78 10.82 -12.45
CA LYS A 68 -3.87 10.03 -11.91
C LYS A 68 -3.60 8.53 -12.08
N LYS A 69 -3.21 8.08 -13.28
CA LYS A 69 -2.89 6.67 -13.55
C LYS A 69 -1.75 6.17 -12.66
N ILE A 70 -0.67 6.97 -12.51
CA ILE A 70 0.44 6.65 -11.61
C ILE A 70 -0.06 6.44 -10.18
N LEU A 71 -0.85 7.38 -9.64
CA LEU A 71 -1.37 7.27 -8.27
C LEU A 71 -2.27 6.05 -8.08
N VAL A 72 -3.08 5.69 -9.08
CA VAL A 72 -3.89 4.46 -9.03
C VAL A 72 -3.02 3.21 -9.04
N CYS A 73 -1.98 3.15 -9.88
CA CYS A 73 -1.03 2.04 -9.85
C CYS A 73 -0.31 1.92 -8.49
N VAL A 74 0.06 3.04 -7.87
CA VAL A 74 0.63 3.04 -6.52
C VAL A 74 -0.39 2.55 -5.49
N LEU A 75 -1.65 2.96 -5.62
CA LEU A 75 -2.75 2.51 -4.77
C LEU A 75 -2.98 0.99 -4.86
N TYR A 76 -2.83 0.40 -6.05
CA TYR A 76 -2.85 -1.06 -6.20
C TYR A 76 -1.71 -1.77 -5.46
N ASN A 77 -0.54 -1.13 -5.37
CA ASN A 77 0.66 -1.69 -4.74
C ASN A 77 0.92 -1.13 -3.33
N ILE A 78 -0.14 -0.73 -2.61
CA ILE A 78 -0.05 -0.05 -1.30
C ILE A 78 0.67 -0.85 -0.19
N ASN A 79 0.79 -2.17 -0.35
CA ASN A 79 1.54 -3.02 0.58
C ASN A 79 3.06 -2.91 0.42
N GLU A 80 3.52 -2.50 -0.76
CA GLU A 80 4.95 -2.47 -1.11
C GLU A 80 5.46 -1.04 -1.28
N VAL A 81 4.59 -0.13 -1.73
CA VAL A 81 4.96 1.24 -2.11
C VAL A 81 4.22 2.26 -1.26
N ASP A 82 4.95 3.26 -0.78
CA ASP A 82 4.37 4.38 -0.06
C ASP A 82 4.03 5.57 -0.98
N MET A 83 2.73 5.89 -1.08
CA MET A 83 2.22 6.98 -1.91
C MET A 83 2.73 8.35 -1.47
N ASN A 84 3.10 8.55 -0.20
CA ASN A 84 3.64 9.83 0.28
C ASN A 84 4.87 10.30 -0.53
N THR A 85 5.70 9.36 -0.98
CA THR A 85 6.85 9.66 -1.85
C THR A 85 6.41 10.33 -3.14
N TYR A 86 5.30 9.87 -3.74
CA TYR A 86 4.72 10.40 -4.96
C TYR A 86 4.05 11.75 -4.70
N LEU A 87 3.26 11.85 -3.62
CA LEU A 87 2.58 13.09 -3.26
C LEU A 87 3.55 14.24 -2.98
N SER A 88 4.73 13.94 -2.42
CA SER A 88 5.78 14.95 -2.19
C SER A 88 6.31 15.61 -3.46
N LEU A 89 6.18 14.95 -4.61
CA LEU A 89 6.63 15.45 -5.92
C LEU A 89 5.51 16.18 -6.69
N ILE A 90 4.25 16.09 -6.25
CA ILE A 90 3.11 16.67 -6.97
C ILE A 90 2.59 17.87 -6.18
N ASN A 91 2.57 19.04 -6.82
CA ASN A 91 2.00 20.24 -6.20
C ASN A 91 0.50 20.06 -5.92
N PRO A 92 0.02 20.19 -4.67
CA PRO A 92 -1.40 20.05 -4.31
C PRO A 92 -2.34 21.00 -5.07
N ASN A 93 -1.85 22.16 -5.50
CA ASN A 93 -2.65 23.12 -6.27
C ASN A 93 -3.04 22.60 -7.66
N LEU A 94 -2.34 21.57 -8.16
CA LEU A 94 -2.61 20.94 -9.45
C LEU A 94 -3.62 19.79 -9.36
N TYR A 95 -4.08 19.44 -8.14
CA TYR A 95 -5.00 18.33 -7.94
C TYR A 95 -6.39 18.68 -8.50
N ASP A 96 -6.80 17.90 -9.48
CA ASP A 96 -8.21 17.87 -9.90
C ASP A 96 -9.04 17.00 -8.95
N GLU A 97 -10.34 16.91 -9.22
CA GLU A 97 -11.27 16.11 -8.41
C GLU A 97 -10.92 14.61 -8.40
N HIS A 98 -10.37 14.09 -9.50
CA HIS A 98 -10.01 12.68 -9.62
C HIS A 98 -8.72 12.34 -8.87
N ILE A 99 -7.71 13.21 -8.91
CA ILE A 99 -6.50 13.06 -8.09
C ILE A 99 -6.88 13.15 -6.62
N ARG A 100 -7.74 14.11 -6.26
CA ARG A 100 -8.21 14.27 -4.87
C ARG A 100 -8.97 13.04 -4.38
N SER A 101 -9.77 12.39 -5.21
CA SER A 101 -10.49 11.17 -4.81
C SER A 101 -9.54 9.99 -4.56
N VAL A 102 -8.49 9.83 -5.37
CA VAL A 102 -7.46 8.79 -5.15
C VAL A 102 -6.69 9.05 -3.85
N VAL A 103 -6.28 10.30 -3.62
CA VAL A 103 -5.59 10.71 -2.38
C VAL A 103 -6.49 10.46 -1.16
N TYR A 104 -7.78 10.82 -1.26
CA TYR A 104 -8.74 10.59 -0.19
C TYR A 104 -8.90 9.10 0.15
N LEU A 105 -8.97 8.21 -0.84
CA LEU A 105 -8.98 6.76 -0.59
C LEU A 105 -7.72 6.30 0.14
N TYR A 106 -6.56 6.82 -0.27
CA TYR A 106 -5.29 6.52 0.37
C TYR A 106 -5.27 7.00 1.84
N ASP A 107 -5.76 8.22 2.11
CA ASP A 107 -5.87 8.77 3.46
C ASP A 107 -6.77 7.90 4.35
N LEU A 108 -7.93 7.46 3.84
CA LEU A 108 -8.82 6.55 4.57
C LEU A 108 -8.13 5.21 4.91
N ILE A 109 -7.29 4.68 4.02
CA ILE A 109 -6.51 3.46 4.29
C ILE A 109 -5.46 3.71 5.37
N LYS A 110 -4.75 4.84 5.31
CA LYS A 110 -3.70 5.20 6.29
C LYS A 110 -4.24 5.53 7.66
N GLU A 111 -5.39 6.19 7.74
CA GLU A 111 -6.09 6.50 9.00
C GLU A 111 -6.87 5.29 9.58
N CYS A 112 -6.81 4.13 8.91
CA CYS A 112 -7.54 2.93 9.28
C CYS A 112 -9.08 3.08 9.31
N HIS A 113 -9.62 4.02 8.53
CA HIS A 113 -11.06 4.25 8.37
C HIS A 113 -11.69 3.25 7.39
N PHE A 114 -11.51 1.94 7.63
CA PHE A 114 -11.86 0.87 6.69
C PHE A 114 -13.35 0.81 6.33
N ILE A 115 -14.24 1.02 7.29
CA ILE A 115 -15.70 0.99 7.03
C ILE A 115 -16.10 2.10 6.04
N LYS A 116 -15.54 3.31 6.24
CA LYS A 116 -15.78 4.45 5.33
C LYS A 116 -15.20 4.17 3.96
N LEU A 117 -13.98 3.61 3.89
CA LEU A 117 -13.34 3.21 2.64
C LEU A 117 -14.24 2.30 1.80
N TRP A 118 -14.78 1.24 2.40
CA TRP A 118 -15.67 0.31 1.70
C TRP A 118 -16.98 0.95 1.28
N SER A 119 -17.54 1.87 2.08
CA SER A 119 -18.72 2.64 1.68
C SER A 119 -18.42 3.53 0.47
N CYS A 120 -17.27 4.20 0.44
CA CYS A 120 -16.85 5.03 -0.68
C CYS A 120 -16.77 4.21 -1.98
N ILE A 121 -16.12 3.04 -1.93
CA ILE A 121 -15.93 2.16 -3.08
C ILE A 121 -17.27 1.56 -3.54
N ASN A 122 -18.09 1.02 -2.63
CA ASN A 122 -19.33 0.33 -2.99
C ASN A 122 -20.46 1.27 -3.42
N ASN A 123 -20.53 2.47 -2.82
CA ASN A 123 -21.65 3.40 -3.01
C ASN A 123 -21.27 4.65 -3.84
N ASN A 124 -20.06 4.70 -4.39
CA ASN A 124 -19.51 5.87 -5.11
C ASN A 124 -19.60 7.19 -4.32
N GLN A 125 -19.45 7.09 -2.99
CA GLN A 125 -19.50 8.24 -2.08
C GLN A 125 -18.11 8.87 -1.93
N GLY A 126 -18.01 10.16 -2.22
CA GLY A 126 -16.80 10.97 -2.06
C GLY A 126 -16.64 11.60 -0.68
N MET A 127 -15.61 12.44 -0.56
CA MET A 127 -15.21 13.16 0.66
C MET A 127 -16.33 14.01 1.29
N ASP A 128 -17.28 14.52 0.49
CA ASP A 128 -18.36 15.42 0.93
C ASP A 128 -19.78 14.94 0.54
N ASN A 129 -20.03 13.63 0.52
CA ASN A 129 -21.28 13.04 -0.06
C ASN A 129 -21.51 13.40 -1.54
N ARG A 130 -20.49 13.92 -2.21
CA ARG A 130 -20.48 14.11 -3.66
C ARG A 130 -20.28 12.76 -4.32
N SER A 131 -20.98 12.52 -5.43
CA SER A 131 -20.77 11.32 -6.24
C SER A 131 -19.37 11.39 -6.85
N CYS A 132 -18.47 10.54 -6.38
CA CYS A 132 -17.15 10.38 -6.98
C CYS A 132 -17.15 9.08 -7.77
N ASP A 133 -16.84 9.18 -9.05
CA ASP A 133 -16.76 8.00 -9.91
C ASP A 133 -15.46 7.23 -9.62
N TYR A 134 -15.56 6.06 -8.99
CA TYR A 134 -14.44 5.14 -8.76
C TYR A 134 -14.33 4.06 -9.85
N SER A 135 -15.06 4.20 -10.98
CA SER A 135 -14.98 3.28 -12.14
C SER A 135 -13.57 3.16 -12.73
N PHE A 136 -12.69 4.13 -12.46
CA PHE A 136 -11.29 4.09 -12.87
C PHE A 136 -10.47 3.00 -12.19
N LEU A 137 -10.98 2.34 -11.14
CA LEU A 137 -10.38 1.14 -10.56
C LEU A 137 -10.64 -0.06 -11.49
N ALA A 138 -10.01 -0.05 -12.67
CA ALA A 138 -10.20 -1.05 -13.73
C ALA A 138 -9.98 -2.50 -13.27
N ASN A 139 -9.17 -2.72 -12.22
CA ASN A 139 -8.88 -4.02 -11.62
C ASN A 139 -9.42 -4.11 -10.19
N HIS A 140 -10.71 -3.82 -10.03
CA HIS A 140 -11.39 -3.75 -8.73
C HIS A 140 -11.11 -4.95 -7.82
N ASP A 141 -11.06 -6.17 -8.36
CA ASP A 141 -10.82 -7.38 -7.55
C ASP A 141 -9.39 -7.48 -7.00
N SER A 142 -8.39 -7.20 -7.84
CA SER A 142 -6.97 -7.20 -7.42
C SER A 142 -6.72 -6.11 -6.38
N PHE A 143 -7.32 -4.93 -6.58
CA PHE A 143 -7.28 -3.83 -5.63
C PHE A 143 -7.87 -4.21 -4.28
N ILE A 144 -9.10 -4.75 -4.27
CA ILE A 144 -9.76 -5.18 -3.03
C ILE A 144 -8.89 -6.20 -2.30
N CYS A 145 -8.34 -7.17 -3.02
CA CYS A 145 -7.46 -8.19 -2.42
C CYS A 145 -6.22 -7.55 -1.78
N ASN A 146 -5.58 -6.59 -2.43
CA ASN A 146 -4.41 -5.89 -1.89
C ASN A 146 -4.76 -5.00 -0.69
N VAL A 147 -5.88 -4.30 -0.73
CA VAL A 147 -6.40 -3.52 0.41
C VAL A 147 -6.73 -4.44 1.58
N ARG A 148 -7.38 -5.58 1.35
CA ARG A 148 -7.66 -6.57 2.40
C ARG A 148 -6.38 -7.11 3.04
N LYS A 149 -5.35 -7.40 2.25
CA LYS A 149 -4.02 -7.78 2.76
C LYS A 149 -3.40 -6.65 3.61
N TYR A 150 -3.51 -5.40 3.17
CA TYR A 150 -3.04 -4.24 3.93
C TYR A 150 -3.74 -4.13 5.29
N ILE A 151 -5.08 -4.19 5.29
CA ILE A 151 -5.91 -4.15 6.49
C ILE A 151 -5.55 -5.31 7.43
N LEU A 152 -5.39 -6.52 6.88
CA LEU A 152 -5.00 -7.69 7.66
C LEU A 152 -3.63 -7.50 8.32
N ASN A 153 -2.66 -6.91 7.62
CA ASN A 153 -1.36 -6.58 8.19
C ASN A 153 -1.49 -5.57 9.35
N CYS A 154 -2.30 -4.51 9.18
CA CYS A 154 -2.58 -3.55 10.26
C CYS A 154 -3.21 -4.23 11.49
N ILE A 155 -4.18 -5.13 11.27
CA ILE A 155 -4.84 -5.87 12.35
C ILE A 155 -3.85 -6.84 13.02
N THR A 156 -3.00 -7.52 12.24
CA THR A 156 -1.95 -8.43 12.74
C THR A 156 -0.96 -7.72 13.66
N LEU A 157 -0.63 -6.46 13.36
CA LEU A 157 0.24 -5.63 14.20
C LEU A 157 -0.45 -5.09 15.46
N SER A 158 -1.77 -4.90 15.41
CA SER A 158 -2.51 -4.18 16.45
C SER A 158 -3.27 -5.08 17.43
N PHE A 159 -3.64 -6.30 17.00
CA PHE A 159 -4.49 -7.20 17.77
C PHE A 159 -3.90 -8.61 17.86
N GLU A 160 -3.90 -9.16 19.07
CA GLU A 160 -3.65 -10.60 19.28
C GLU A 160 -4.92 -11.42 19.02
N ASN A 161 -6.08 -10.88 19.45
CA ASN A 161 -7.38 -11.49 19.32
C ASN A 161 -8.41 -10.44 18.86
N ILE A 162 -9.27 -10.79 17.91
CA ILE A 162 -10.34 -9.93 17.40
C ILE A 162 -11.60 -10.77 17.15
N SER A 163 -12.80 -10.22 17.36
CA SER A 163 -14.03 -10.94 17.03
C SER A 163 -14.16 -11.16 15.52
N LEU A 164 -14.70 -12.30 15.11
CA LEU A 164 -14.91 -12.61 13.69
C LEU A 164 -15.82 -11.58 13.01
N GLN A 165 -16.83 -11.06 13.71
CA GLN A 165 -17.73 -10.03 13.20
C GLN A 165 -16.99 -8.72 12.88
N ASN A 166 -16.10 -8.26 13.78
CA ASN A 166 -15.32 -7.05 13.53
C ASN A 166 -14.32 -7.27 12.39
N MET A 167 -13.69 -8.45 12.35
CA MET A 167 -12.79 -8.83 11.25
C MET A 167 -13.51 -8.84 9.89
N ALA A 168 -14.69 -9.44 9.83
CA ALA A 168 -15.55 -9.46 8.63
C ALA A 168 -15.94 -8.04 8.19
N THR A 169 -16.27 -7.18 9.16
CA THR A 169 -16.63 -5.78 8.93
C THR A 169 -15.45 -4.98 8.36
N TYR A 170 -14.25 -5.14 8.93
CA TYR A 170 -13.05 -4.43 8.47
C TYR A 170 -12.56 -4.91 7.10
N LEU A 171 -12.65 -6.21 6.81
CA LEU A 171 -12.25 -6.79 5.53
C LEU A 171 -13.35 -6.75 4.46
N ASN A 172 -14.57 -6.32 4.84
CA ASN A 172 -15.75 -6.29 3.98
C ASN A 172 -16.03 -7.64 3.30
N TYR A 173 -16.08 -8.70 4.11
CA TYR A 173 -16.57 -10.02 3.69
C TYR A 173 -18.03 -10.19 4.11
N LYS A 174 -18.86 -10.69 3.18
CA LYS A 174 -20.26 -11.05 3.45
C LYS A 174 -20.42 -12.53 3.80
N ASP A 175 -19.63 -13.40 3.17
CA ASP A 175 -19.58 -14.82 3.49
C ASP A 175 -18.48 -15.11 4.52
N MET A 176 -18.87 -15.76 5.62
CA MET A 176 -17.96 -16.15 6.68
C MET A 176 -17.04 -17.31 6.26
N ASN A 177 -17.48 -18.18 5.34
CA ASN A 177 -16.66 -19.31 4.90
C ASN A 177 -15.45 -18.84 4.06
N GLU A 178 -15.64 -17.84 3.21
CA GLU A 178 -14.56 -17.22 2.44
C GLU A 178 -13.58 -16.48 3.37
N LEU A 179 -14.10 -15.81 4.40
CA LEU A 179 -13.29 -15.15 5.41
C LEU A 179 -12.41 -16.16 6.16
N GLU A 180 -12.96 -17.29 6.59
CA GLU A 180 -12.17 -18.34 7.27
C GLU A 180 -11.05 -18.89 6.38
N LYS A 181 -11.33 -19.15 5.10
CA LYS A 181 -10.29 -19.57 4.13
C LYS A 181 -9.18 -18.53 4.02
N PHE A 182 -9.54 -17.26 3.84
CA PHE A 182 -8.58 -16.16 3.74
C PHE A 182 -7.76 -16.00 5.02
N LEU A 183 -8.37 -16.14 6.19
CA LEU A 183 -7.67 -16.08 7.47
C LEU A 183 -6.69 -17.26 7.63
N ASN A 184 -7.11 -18.48 7.29
CA ASN A 184 -6.26 -19.67 7.36
C ASN A 184 -5.04 -19.56 6.44
N GLU A 185 -5.21 -19.05 5.22
CA GLU A 185 -4.10 -18.76 4.29
C GLU A 185 -3.09 -17.77 4.88
N ASN A 186 -3.54 -16.84 5.71
CA ASN A 186 -2.71 -15.83 6.36
C ASN A 186 -2.32 -16.18 7.82
N LYS A 187 -2.43 -17.46 8.21
CA LYS A 187 -2.02 -17.98 9.54
C LYS A 187 -2.84 -17.43 10.73
N TRP A 188 -4.06 -16.98 10.48
CA TRP A 188 -5.03 -16.66 11.52
C TRP A 188 -5.89 -17.88 11.82
N THR A 189 -6.18 -18.12 13.09
CA THR A 189 -7.02 -19.25 13.52
C THR A 189 -8.30 -18.75 14.16
N VAL A 190 -9.44 -19.32 13.76
CA VAL A 190 -10.73 -19.00 14.38
C VAL A 190 -10.98 -19.96 15.54
N LYS A 191 -11.11 -19.40 16.74
CA LYS A 191 -11.44 -20.12 17.97
C LYS A 191 -12.84 -19.73 18.42
N LYS A 192 -13.62 -20.69 18.90
CA LYS A 192 -14.87 -20.40 19.60
C LYS A 192 -14.53 -20.11 21.05
N ALA A 193 -14.78 -18.89 21.51
CA ALA A 193 -14.61 -18.50 22.91
C ALA A 193 -15.98 -18.22 23.51
N THR A 194 -16.26 -18.81 24.66
CA THR A 194 -17.48 -18.51 25.42
C THR A 194 -17.21 -17.28 26.30
N HIS A 195 -17.93 -16.18 26.04
CA HIS A 195 -17.91 -15.03 26.91
C HIS A 195 -19.34 -14.73 27.34
N LYS A 196 -19.65 -14.89 28.64
CA LYS A 196 -20.98 -14.65 29.23
C LYS A 196 -22.13 -15.39 28.51
N GLU A 197 -22.04 -16.72 28.39
CA GLU A 197 -23.11 -17.59 27.84
C GLU A 197 -23.44 -17.44 26.35
N GLU A 198 -22.74 -16.55 25.63
CA GLU A 198 -22.80 -16.44 24.16
C GLU A 198 -21.52 -17.03 23.52
N GLU A 199 -21.68 -17.85 22.47
CA GLU A 199 -20.56 -18.35 21.67
C GLU A 199 -20.02 -17.22 20.78
N VAL A 200 -18.89 -16.62 21.16
CA VAL A 200 -18.22 -15.61 20.35
C VAL A 200 -17.07 -16.25 19.58
N GLN A 201 -17.11 -16.18 18.26
CA GLN A 201 -15.99 -16.59 17.43
C GLN A 201 -14.92 -15.50 17.44
N VAL A 202 -13.73 -15.85 17.89
CA VAL A 202 -12.57 -14.97 18.04
C VAL A 202 -11.46 -15.46 17.11
N CYS A 203 -10.96 -14.58 16.27
CA CYS A 203 -9.78 -14.80 15.45
C CYS A 203 -8.54 -14.53 16.31
N SER A 204 -7.69 -15.53 16.49
CA SER A 204 -6.38 -15.39 17.15
C SER A 204 -5.25 -15.41 16.14
N ASN A 205 -4.33 -14.45 16.28
CA ASN A 205 -3.18 -14.30 15.41
C ASN A 205 -2.13 -15.37 15.73
N GLY A 206 -1.81 -16.24 14.76
CA GLY A 206 -0.76 -17.26 14.92
C GLY A 206 0.67 -16.72 14.82
N ASN A 207 0.86 -15.47 14.36
CA ASN A 207 2.18 -14.85 14.16
C ASN A 207 2.71 -14.14 15.42
N ILE A 208 2.07 -14.30 16.58
CA ILE A 208 2.48 -13.65 17.84
C ILE A 208 3.90 -14.07 18.25
N GLU A 209 4.27 -15.34 18.04
CA GLU A 209 5.58 -15.86 18.44
C GLU A 209 6.73 -15.25 17.62
N THR A 210 6.55 -15.01 16.31
CA THR A 210 7.57 -14.38 15.47
C THR A 210 7.73 -12.88 15.75
N MET A 211 6.64 -12.18 16.09
CA MET A 211 6.72 -10.78 16.51
C MET A 211 7.38 -10.61 17.89
N GLN A 212 7.14 -11.55 18.81
CA GLN A 212 7.77 -11.54 20.14
C GLN A 212 9.28 -11.88 20.10
N GLN A 213 9.75 -12.68 19.14
CA GLN A 213 11.19 -12.94 18.94
C GLN A 213 11.99 -11.69 18.51
N SER A 214 11.34 -10.72 17.86
CA SER A 214 11.99 -9.45 17.48
C SER A 214 12.21 -8.48 18.65
N LYS A 215 11.50 -8.69 19.78
CA LYS A 215 11.85 -8.05 21.04
C LYS A 215 13.11 -8.75 21.56
N LYS A 216 14.29 -8.33 21.09
CA LYS A 216 15.54 -8.59 21.82
C LYS A 216 15.25 -8.26 23.28
N SER A 217 15.34 -9.26 24.16
CA SER A 217 15.07 -9.04 25.57
C SER A 217 15.97 -7.89 26.03
N ILE A 218 15.44 -6.97 26.83
CA ILE A 218 16.22 -5.89 27.42
C ILE A 218 17.50 -6.42 28.09
N ASN A 219 17.46 -7.66 28.61
CA ASN A 219 18.61 -8.37 29.16
C ASN A 219 19.77 -8.55 28.16
N ALA A 220 19.51 -8.67 26.86
CA ALA A 220 20.58 -8.73 25.85
C ALA A 220 21.40 -7.43 25.78
N TYR A 221 20.84 -6.29 26.18
CA TYR A 221 21.55 -5.01 26.28
C TYR A 221 22.24 -4.80 27.65
N PHE A 222 21.88 -5.59 28.66
CA PHE A 222 22.46 -5.54 30.01
C PHE A 222 23.48 -6.64 30.29
N ASN A 223 23.67 -7.60 29.39
CA ASN A 223 24.52 -8.77 29.64
C ASN A 223 26.02 -8.49 29.55
N GLU A 224 26.46 -7.36 28.98
CA GLU A 224 27.87 -6.99 28.96
C GLU A 224 28.04 -5.55 29.41
N ASP A 225 28.60 -5.39 30.60
CA ASP A 225 29.09 -4.12 31.12
C ASP A 225 30.37 -3.73 30.33
N ASN A 226 30.18 -3.38 29.06
CA ASN A 226 31.23 -3.07 28.10
C ASN A 226 32.17 -1.96 28.60
N ILE A 227 31.65 -1.08 29.47
CA ILE A 227 32.42 -0.03 30.14
C ILE A 227 33.41 -0.63 31.15
N SER A 228 33.04 -1.67 31.90
CA SER A 228 33.91 -2.33 32.87
C SER A 228 35.07 -3.06 32.18
N SER A 229 34.78 -3.71 31.04
CA SER A 229 35.78 -4.29 30.12
C SER A 229 36.75 -3.21 29.58
N TYR A 230 36.24 -2.03 29.23
CA TYR A 230 37.04 -0.92 28.73
C TYR A 230 37.91 -0.25 29.82
N ILE A 231 37.35 -0.05 31.02
CA ILE A 231 38.06 0.51 32.18
C ILE A 231 39.19 -0.42 32.62
N ASN A 232 38.97 -1.74 32.62
CA ASN A 232 40.02 -2.71 32.96
C ASN A 232 41.17 -2.74 31.94
N LYS A 233 40.91 -2.38 30.68
CA LYS A 233 41.96 -2.24 29.65
C LYS A 233 42.75 -0.93 29.74
N LEU A 234 42.19 0.12 30.34
CA LEU A 234 42.86 1.40 30.54
C LEU A 234 43.74 1.42 31.81
N ASN A 235 43.44 0.54 32.77
CA ASN A 235 44.15 0.45 34.06
C ASN A 235 45.29 -0.59 34.08
N ASN A 236 45.57 -1.26 32.96
CA ASN A 236 46.75 -2.10 32.72
C ASN A 236 47.63 -1.46 31.64
#